data_AF-A0A351AMT8-F1
#
_entry.id   AF-A0A351AMT8-F1
#
_cell.length_a   1.000
_cell.length_b   1.000
_cell.length_c   1.000
_cell.angle_alpha   90.00
_cell.angle_beta   90.00
_cell.angle_gamma   90.00
#
_symmetry.space_group_name_H-M   'P 1'
#
loop_
_entity.id
_entity.type
_entity.pdbx_description
1 polymer ?
#
loop_
_entity_poly.entity_id
_entity_poly.type
_entity_poly.pdbx_seq_one_letter_code
_entity_poly.pdbx_strand_id
1 'polypeptide(L)' 'RVAAHEILIATSAVRNLVREDKVAQIYSAIQTGGALGMQTLNASLAKLVKEGVVSMEEAQVRAKGTLTLKDE' A
#
# COMPACT_ATOMS: atom_id res chain seq x y z
N ARG A 1 -14.56 6.36 -12.62
CA ARG A 1 -14.22 5.66 -11.36
C ARG A 1 -13.00 4.80 -11.65
N VAL A 2 -12.03 4.76 -10.74
CA VAL A 2 -10.81 3.93 -10.84
C VAL A 2 -10.63 3.14 -9.53
N ALA A 3 -9.99 1.98 -9.61
CA ALA A 3 -9.74 1.15 -8.45
C ALA A 3 -8.31 1.37 -7.92
N ALA A 4 -8.20 1.62 -6.62
CA ALA A 4 -6.94 1.61 -5.88
C ALA A 4 -6.86 0.30 -5.08
N HIS A 5 -5.69 -0.35 -5.08
CA HIS A 5 -5.54 -1.68 -4.49
C HIS A 5 -4.41 -1.72 -3.46
N GLU A 6 -4.63 -2.49 -2.40
CA GLU A 6 -3.58 -2.97 -1.50
C GLU A 6 -3.28 -4.42 -1.87
N ILE A 7 -2.02 -4.74 -2.11
CA ILE A 7 -1.57 -6.05 -2.59
C ILE A 7 -0.57 -6.61 -1.60
N LEU A 8 -0.93 -7.73 -0.99
CA LEU A 8 -0.04 -8.54 -0.15
C LEU A 8 0.15 -9.89 -0.84
N ILE A 9 1.39 -10.23 -1.15
CA ILE A 9 1.73 -11.56 -1.66
C ILE A 9 2.07 -12.47 -0.49
N ALA A 10 1.42 -13.63 -0.41
CA ALA A 10 1.73 -14.63 0.59
C ALA A 10 3.09 -15.27 0.27
N THR A 11 4.18 -14.67 0.74
CA THR A 11 5.53 -15.25 0.71
C THR A 11 5.74 -16.18 1.90
N SER A 12 6.83 -16.93 1.91
CA SER A 12 7.21 -17.75 3.07
C SER A 12 7.36 -16.91 4.35
N ALA A 13 7.92 -15.70 4.24
CA ALA A 13 8.06 -14.77 5.35
C ALA A 13 6.70 -14.29 5.87
N VAL A 14 5.81 -13.84 4.98
CA VAL A 14 4.45 -13.40 5.37
C VAL A 14 3.65 -14.52 6.02
N ARG A 15 3.71 -15.74 5.46
CA ARG A 15 3.09 -16.92 6.07
C ARG A 15 3.66 -17.23 7.46
N ASN A 16 4.94 -16.97 7.69
CA ASN A 16 5.54 -17.12 9.01
C ASN A 16 5.01 -16.07 9.99
N LEU A 17 4.90 -14.81 9.57
CA LEU A 17 4.32 -13.74 10.40
C LEU A 17 2.88 -14.06 10.81
N VAL A 18 2.08 -14.65 9.93
CA VAL A 18 0.71 -15.09 10.25
C VAL A 18 0.71 -16.22 11.29
N ARG A 19 1.60 -17.21 11.15
CA ARG A 19 1.70 -18.33 12.12
C ARG A 19 2.17 -17.90 13.50
N GLU A 20 2.96 -16.83 13.59
CA GLU A 20 3.51 -16.30 14.84
C GLU A 20 2.65 -15.16 15.45
N ASP A 21 1.46 -14.90 14.90
CA ASP A 21 0.57 -13.79 15.32
C ASP A 21 1.23 -12.40 15.25
N LYS A 22 2.18 -12.22 14.33
CA LYS A 22 2.92 -10.97 14.11
C LYS A 22 2.26 -10.11 13.03
N VAL A 23 0.94 -9.93 13.13
CA VAL A 23 0.14 -9.22 12.11
C VAL A 23 0.62 -7.78 11.89
N ALA A 24 1.05 -7.09 12.95
CA ALA A 24 1.57 -5.73 12.85
C ALA A 24 2.79 -5.61 11.91
N GLN A 25 3.61 -6.66 11.80
CA GLN A 25 4.80 -6.67 10.94
C GLN A 25 4.45 -6.90 9.46
N ILE A 26 3.24 -7.38 9.15
CA ILE A 26 2.79 -7.62 7.76
C ILE A 26 2.75 -6.30 7.00
N TYR A 27 2.38 -5.19 7.64
CA TYR A 27 2.37 -3.89 6.97
C TYR A 27 3.76 -3.46 6.48
N SER A 28 4.79 -3.64 7.31
CA SER A 28 6.19 -3.40 6.92
C SER A 28 6.65 -4.33 5.80
N ALA A 29 6.16 -5.58 5.78
CA ALA A 29 6.42 -6.52 4.68
C ALA A 29 5.83 -6.02 3.36
N ILE A 30 4.62 -5.45 3.35
CA ILE A 30 4.02 -4.85 2.14
C ILE A 30 4.84 -3.65 1.66
N GLN A 31 5.26 -2.77 2.58
CA GLN A 31 6.03 -1.56 2.25
C GLN A 31 7.38 -1.89 1.59
N THR A 32 8.05 -2.93 2.07
CA THR A 32 9.36 -3.36 1.55
C THR A 32 9.24 -4.35 0.39
N GLY A 33 8.08 -4.98 0.23
CA GLY A 33 7.80 -6.01 -0.78
C GLY A 33 7.51 -5.50 -2.19
N GLY A 34 7.77 -4.23 -2.50
CA GLY A 34 7.48 -3.62 -3.79
C GLY A 34 8.09 -4.39 -4.98
N ALA A 35 9.32 -4.89 -4.83
CA ALA A 35 9.99 -5.71 -5.85
C ALA A 35 9.27 -7.04 -6.14
N LEU A 36 8.47 -7.53 -5.19
CA LEU A 36 7.67 -8.74 -5.32
C LEU A 36 6.23 -8.44 -5.80
N GLY A 37 5.96 -7.19 -6.20
CA GLY A 37 4.63 -6.74 -6.62
C GLY A 37 3.68 -6.42 -5.46
N MET A 38 4.19 -6.31 -4.22
CA MET A 38 3.37 -5.83 -3.10
C MET A 38 3.18 -4.32 -3.18
N GLN A 39 2.07 -3.84 -2.68
CA GLN A 39 1.75 -2.41 -2.71
C GLN A 39 0.79 -2.06 -1.58
N THR A 40 1.07 -0.99 -0.84
CA THR A 40 0.12 -0.46 0.15
C THR A 40 -0.98 0.35 -0.54
N LEU A 41 -2.14 0.47 0.11
CA LEU A 41 -3.21 1.33 -0.42
C LEU A 41 -2.73 2.76 -0.67
N ASN A 42 -1.96 3.33 0.27
CA ASN A 42 -1.43 4.69 0.16
C ASN A 42 -0.49 4.83 -1.05
N ALA A 43 0.33 3.83 -1.35
CA ALA A 43 1.17 3.84 -2.54
C ALA A 43 0.34 3.80 -3.83
N SER A 44 -0.75 3.01 -3.86
CA SER A 44 -1.68 3.00 -5.00
C SER A 44 -2.40 4.32 -5.20
N LEU A 45 -2.84 4.96 -4.12
CA LEU A 45 -3.49 6.26 -4.17
C LEU A 45 -2.53 7.36 -4.60
N ALA A 46 -1.32 7.41 -4.03
CA ALA A 46 -0.28 8.38 -4.40
C ALA A 46 0.08 8.27 -5.88
N LYS A 47 0.18 7.05 -6.42
CA LYS A 47 0.40 6.81 -7.85
C LYS A 47 -0.73 7.39 -8.70
N LEU A 48 -1.99 7.11 -8.35
CA LEU A 48 -3.17 7.62 -9.08
C LEU A 48 -3.26 9.15 -9.05
N VAL A 49 -2.86 9.79 -7.94
CA VAL A 49 -2.76 11.25 -7.83
C VAL A 49 -1.63 11.78 -8.71
N LYS A 50 -0.44 11.16 -8.67
CA LYS A 50 0.71 11.55 -9.49
C LYS A 50 0.43 11.42 -10.99
N GLU A 51 -0.36 10.43 -11.38
CA GLU A 51 -0.82 10.22 -12.76
C GLU A 51 -1.99 11.16 -13.15
N GLY A 52 -2.52 11.96 -12.22
CA GLY A 52 -3.64 12.87 -12.46
C GLY A 52 -4.99 12.17 -12.65
N VAL A 53 -5.09 10.88 -12.33
CA VAL A 53 -6.31 10.07 -12.49
C VAL A 53 -7.33 10.36 -11.38
N VAL A 54 -6.85 10.76 -10.20
CA VAL A 54 -7.66 11.08 -9.01
C VAL A 54 -7.13 12.36 -8.38
N SER A 55 -8.03 13.20 -7.85
CA SER A 55 -7.60 14.41 -7.12
C SER A 55 -6.97 14.04 -5.77
N MET A 56 -6.08 14.90 -5.26
CA MET A 56 -5.47 14.70 -3.94
C MET A 56 -6.53 14.64 -2.83
N GLU A 57 -7.58 15.45 -2.94
CA GLU A 57 -8.70 15.49 -2.00
C GLU A 57 -9.46 14.17 -1.97
N GLU A 58 -9.82 13.62 -3.14
CA GLU A 58 -10.50 12.33 -3.25
C GLU A 58 -9.63 11.19 -2.73
N ALA A 59 -8.34 11.20 -3.03
CA ALA A 59 -7.40 10.21 -2.56
C ALA A 59 -7.22 10.27 -1.03
N GLN A 60 -7.14 11.47 -0.45
CA GLN A 60 -6.95 11.67 0.98
C GLN A 60 -8.14 11.16 1.81
N VAL A 61 -9.37 11.23 1.30
CA VAL A 61 -10.57 10.68 1.96
C VAL A 61 -10.51 9.15 2.05
N ARG A 62 -9.77 8.48 1.17
CA ARG A 62 -9.66 7.01 1.11
C ARG A 62 -8.35 6.46 1.67
N ALA A 63 -7.36 7.30 1.93
CA ALA A 63 -6.06 6.89 2.44
C ALA A 63 -6.15 6.41 3.90
N LYS A 64 -5.26 5.47 4.28
CA LYS A 64 -5.02 5.15 5.69
C LYS A 64 -4.07 6.20 6.26
N GLY A 65 -4.64 7.21 6.93
CA GLY A 65 -3.91 8.34 7.50
C GLY A 65 -3.58 9.45 6.49
N THR A 66 -2.61 10.29 6.81
CA THR A 66 -2.18 11.38 5.91
C THR A 66 -1.48 10.81 4.69
N LEU A 67 -1.98 11.13 3.51
CA LEU A 67 -1.35 10.76 2.25
C LEU A 67 -0.19 11.72 2.00
N THR A 68 1.04 11.23 2.06
CA THR A 68 2.22 12.00 1.69
C THR A 68 2.63 11.61 0.28
N LEU A 69 2.62 12.58 -0.63
CA LEU A 69 3.28 12.43 -1.92
C LEU A 69 4.77 12.51 -1.65
N LYS A 70 5.46 11.37 -1.73
CA LYS A 70 6.92 11.37 -1.76
C LYS A 70 7.31 11.73 -3.18
N ASP A 71 7.64 12.99 -3.39
CA ASP A 71 8.38 13.42 -4.57
C ASP A 71 9.81 12.88 -4.41
N GLU A 72 10.23 12.03 -5.36
CA GLU A 72 11.64 11.62 -5.50
C GLU A 72 12.48 12.80 -6.02
#